data_AF-A0A9Q0S6L2-F1
#
_entry.id   AF-A0A9Q0S6L2-F1
#
_cell.length_a   1.000
_cell.length_b   1.000
_cell.length_c   1.000
_cell.angle_alpha   90.00
_cell.angle_beta   90.00
_cell.angle_gamma   90.00
#
_symmetry.space_group_name_H-M   'P 1'
#
loop_
_entity.id
_entity.type
_entity.pdbx_description
1 polymer ?
#
loop_
_entity_poly.entity_id
_entity_poly.type
_entity_poly.pdbx_seq_one_letter_code
_entity_poly.pdbx_strand_id
1 'polypeptide(L)'
;MVRLTLVCKMCDSRNYNRILKTVFKTSVESVKPKSLLNAKKIEFISPHSVRVGDEFIDIENRKCHLVGFGKAVLGMAVQMERILGDALASGILSVPVGTKERFAMDPDMQLSRNSVVEVFEGAKNNLPDENAERTAKYILEQANRLTDSDVLFVLISGGGSALLPVPVPPISLNEKVHLIKTLASHGATINELNKVRINISLTKGGKLALAARNAHRVVSLIISDICGDPLDLIASGPTITPENSTEEARDILQKYDLLKSVPSSILQSLSGSTFPGSITNSSAHIIGNNSLAIDVVINELSELQIRGVCMSKRIEGDVEMLSSVYCKLAEAIYRLDEGQLDQENFERFINDLEQSLMLEKNFCTQVVNMLLDKTNRRPICVISGGETTVKIRGKGIGGRNQELALRIAREIRNNSTINDIAFLSAGTDGIDGPCDAAGAVASLQMAVDCSKVGNIDTYIDTNDSYSLLKQLDDKRHHIIIGHTGTNVMDLHLLIVPLKTSKHNHEKN
;
A
#
# COMPACT_ATOMS: atom_id res chain seq x y z
N MET A 1 -0.09 27.72 -13.72
CA MET A 1 0.97 28.69 -13.39
C MET A 1 2.17 28.07 -12.66
N VAL A 2 1.97 27.21 -11.64
CA VAL A 2 3.07 26.52 -10.91
C VAL A 2 3.92 25.58 -11.79
N ARG A 3 3.30 24.87 -12.76
CA ARG A 3 4.00 23.94 -13.68
C ARG A 3 5.09 24.60 -14.55
N LEU A 4 4.90 25.85 -15.00
CA LEU A 4 5.87 26.57 -15.83
C LEU A 4 7.06 27.13 -15.03
N THR A 5 6.93 27.35 -13.73
CA THR A 5 8.00 27.91 -12.88
C THR A 5 9.02 26.84 -12.44
N LEU A 6 8.62 25.57 -12.36
CA LEU A 6 9.47 24.44 -11.96
C LEU A 6 10.56 24.09 -13.01
N VAL A 7 10.24 24.28 -14.29
CA VAL A 7 11.12 23.94 -15.42
C VAL A 7 12.36 24.84 -15.50
N CYS A 8 12.32 26.04 -14.91
CA CYS A 8 13.33 27.08 -15.18
C CYS A 8 14.57 27.07 -14.25
N LYS A 9 14.67 26.17 -13.27
CA LYS A 9 15.85 26.07 -12.35
C LYS A 9 16.17 24.64 -11.91
N MET A 10 16.51 23.73 -12.83
CA MET A 10 16.76 22.31 -12.53
C MET A 10 18.08 21.99 -11.77
N CYS A 11 18.83 22.98 -11.27
CA CYS A 11 20.16 22.78 -10.67
C CYS A 11 20.28 23.06 -9.16
N ASP A 12 19.18 23.18 -8.42
CA ASP A 12 19.21 23.36 -6.95
C ASP A 12 18.51 22.17 -6.27
N SER A 13 19.13 21.56 -5.25
CA SER A 13 18.55 20.48 -4.45
C SER A 13 17.22 20.89 -3.80
N ARG A 14 17.02 22.19 -3.54
CA ARG A 14 15.71 22.73 -3.13
C ARG A 14 14.60 22.51 -4.17
N ASN A 15 14.95 22.45 -5.45
CA ASN A 15 14.00 22.18 -6.51
C ASN A 15 13.59 20.69 -6.52
N TYR A 16 14.54 19.78 -6.31
CA TYR A 16 14.23 18.33 -6.28
C TYR A 16 13.32 17.96 -5.12
N ASN A 17 13.50 18.53 -3.92
CA ASN A 17 12.58 18.27 -2.80
C ASN A 17 11.13 18.64 -3.15
N ARG A 18 10.93 19.76 -3.85
CA ARG A 18 9.60 20.20 -4.29
C ARG A 18 9.03 19.29 -5.39
N ILE A 19 9.87 18.88 -6.34
CA ILE A 19 9.50 17.95 -7.41
C ILE A 19 9.03 16.63 -6.80
N LEU A 20 9.83 16.01 -5.93
CA LEU A 20 9.51 14.74 -5.28
C LEU A 20 8.18 14.79 -4.54
N LYS A 21 7.95 15.84 -3.73
CA LYS A 21 6.68 16.04 -3.02
C LYS A 21 5.48 16.21 -3.96
N THR A 22 5.67 16.94 -5.06
CA THR A 22 4.61 17.17 -6.04
C THR A 22 4.26 15.87 -6.75
N VAL A 23 5.26 15.13 -7.22
CA VAL A 23 5.09 13.86 -7.92
C VAL A 23 4.46 12.80 -7.00
N PHE A 24 4.93 12.71 -5.75
CA PHE A 24 4.32 11.83 -4.74
C PHE A 24 2.85 12.20 -4.47
N LYS A 25 2.53 13.49 -4.32
CA LYS A 25 1.13 13.89 -4.13
C LYS A 25 0.27 13.52 -5.34
N THR A 26 0.76 13.75 -6.56
CA THR A 26 0.03 13.38 -7.78
C THR A 26 -0.20 11.86 -7.86
N SER A 27 0.80 11.04 -7.50
CA SER A 27 0.62 9.59 -7.48
C SER A 27 -0.39 9.14 -6.44
N VAL A 28 -0.40 9.73 -5.24
CA VAL A 28 -1.44 9.48 -4.22
C VAL A 28 -2.84 9.84 -4.74
N GLU A 29 -3.01 11.02 -5.35
CA GLU A 29 -4.32 11.41 -5.91
C GLU A 29 -4.79 10.42 -7.00
N SER A 30 -3.87 9.86 -7.79
CA SER A 30 -4.21 8.91 -8.86
C SER A 30 -4.74 7.57 -8.35
N VAL A 31 -4.39 7.19 -7.11
CA VAL A 31 -4.81 5.93 -6.48
C VAL A 31 -5.88 6.11 -5.41
N LYS A 32 -6.50 7.30 -5.32
CA LYS A 32 -7.72 7.50 -4.52
C LYS A 32 -8.93 6.86 -5.19
N PRO A 33 -9.94 6.41 -4.42
CA PRO A 33 -11.13 5.76 -4.96
C PRO A 33 -11.80 6.52 -6.11
N LYS A 34 -11.92 7.86 -6.00
CA LYS A 34 -12.46 8.71 -7.07
C LYS A 34 -11.70 8.57 -8.39
N SER A 35 -10.37 8.60 -8.36
CA SER A 35 -9.55 8.47 -9.56
C SER A 35 -9.63 7.05 -10.12
N LEU A 36 -9.51 6.04 -9.26
CA LEU A 36 -9.52 4.62 -9.66
C LEU A 36 -10.84 4.20 -10.32
N LEU A 37 -11.96 4.70 -9.82
CA LEU A 37 -13.31 4.32 -10.29
C LEU A 37 -13.83 5.24 -11.40
N ASN A 38 -13.14 6.34 -11.72
CA ASN A 38 -13.47 7.24 -12.83
C ASN A 38 -12.53 7.07 -14.04
N ALA A 39 -11.34 6.49 -13.86
CA ALA A 39 -10.28 6.39 -14.88
C ALA A 39 -10.52 5.31 -15.96
N LYS A 40 -11.74 5.17 -16.48
CA LYS A 40 -12.11 4.19 -17.53
C LYS A 40 -11.97 2.71 -17.16
N LYS A 41 -11.69 2.39 -15.88
CA LYS A 41 -11.59 1.00 -15.38
C LYS A 41 -12.95 0.44 -14.97
N ILE A 42 -13.84 1.29 -14.46
CA ILE A 42 -15.24 0.94 -14.23
C ILE A 42 -16.09 1.95 -14.96
N GLU A 43 -16.92 1.47 -15.88
CA GLU A 43 -17.74 2.33 -16.72
C GLU A 43 -19.17 1.81 -16.79
N PHE A 44 -20.12 2.71 -16.67
CA PHE A 44 -21.50 2.43 -17.03
C PHE A 44 -21.61 2.49 -18.55
N ILE A 45 -21.76 1.33 -19.19
CA ILE A 45 -21.85 1.26 -20.65
C ILE A 45 -23.27 1.59 -21.10
N SER A 46 -24.25 1.15 -20.32
CA SER A 46 -25.67 1.37 -20.56
C SER A 46 -26.43 1.33 -19.24
N PRO A 47 -27.70 1.78 -19.18
CA PRO A 47 -28.62 1.60 -18.04
C PRO A 47 -28.65 0.20 -17.43
N HIS A 48 -28.14 -0.79 -18.16
CA HIS A 48 -28.29 -2.21 -17.89
C HIS A 48 -26.94 -2.94 -17.81
N SER A 49 -25.81 -2.25 -17.93
CA SER A 49 -24.51 -2.92 -17.88
C SER A 49 -23.38 -2.07 -17.32
N VAL A 50 -22.55 -2.72 -16.50
CA VAL A 50 -21.34 -2.16 -15.90
C VAL A 50 -20.13 -2.90 -16.46
N ARG A 51 -19.12 -2.17 -16.91
CA ARG A 51 -17.81 -2.72 -17.25
C ARG A 51 -16.88 -2.64 -16.06
N VAL A 52 -16.14 -3.70 -15.77
CA VAL A 52 -15.02 -3.69 -14.82
C VAL A 52 -13.82 -4.33 -15.50
N GLY A 53 -12.83 -3.50 -15.86
CA GLY A 53 -11.73 -3.92 -16.74
C GLY A 53 -12.27 -4.40 -18.08
N ASP A 54 -12.02 -5.68 -18.39
CA ASP A 54 -12.50 -6.34 -19.61
C ASP A 54 -13.81 -7.14 -19.39
N GLU A 55 -14.30 -7.22 -18.15
CA GLU A 55 -15.53 -7.94 -17.80
C GLU A 55 -16.76 -7.04 -17.97
N PHE A 56 -17.79 -7.58 -18.63
CA PHE A 56 -19.12 -6.96 -18.72
C PHE A 56 -20.05 -7.63 -17.72
N ILE A 57 -20.69 -6.83 -16.88
CA ILE A 57 -21.63 -7.27 -15.86
C ILE A 57 -23.01 -6.80 -16.28
N ASP A 58 -23.88 -7.76 -16.58
CA ASP A 58 -25.29 -7.51 -16.84
C ASP A 58 -26.01 -7.20 -15.52
N ILE A 59 -26.60 -6.01 -15.47
CA ILE A 59 -27.43 -5.54 -14.35
C ILE A 59 -28.87 -5.26 -14.80
N GLU A 60 -29.25 -5.63 -16.03
CA GLU A 60 -30.60 -5.43 -16.55
C GLU A 60 -31.62 -6.11 -15.64
N ASN A 61 -32.65 -5.37 -15.23
CA ASN A 61 -33.72 -5.85 -14.34
C ASN A 61 -33.22 -6.51 -13.03
N ARG A 62 -32.01 -6.20 -12.59
CA ARG A 62 -31.40 -6.75 -11.38
C ARG A 62 -31.15 -5.67 -10.34
N LYS A 63 -31.23 -6.07 -9.07
CA LYS A 63 -30.88 -5.22 -7.94
C LYS A 63 -29.40 -5.34 -7.65
N CYS A 64 -28.72 -4.20 -7.56
CA CYS A 64 -27.31 -4.17 -7.18
C CYS A 64 -27.20 -3.98 -5.67
N HIS A 65 -26.31 -4.74 -5.05
CA HIS A 65 -26.02 -4.69 -3.62
C HIS A 65 -24.55 -4.40 -3.41
N LEU A 66 -24.24 -3.61 -2.38
CA LEU A 66 -22.88 -3.25 -2.04
C LEU A 66 -22.50 -3.77 -0.66
N VAL A 67 -21.38 -4.47 -0.55
CA VAL A 67 -20.76 -4.75 0.75
C VAL A 67 -19.32 -4.29 0.72
N GLY A 68 -18.83 -3.68 1.79
CA GLY A 68 -17.46 -3.16 1.82
C GLY A 68 -16.79 -3.30 3.17
N PHE A 69 -15.50 -3.60 3.18
CA PHE A 69 -14.70 -3.68 4.40
C PHE A 69 -13.25 -3.25 4.14
N GLY A 70 -12.76 -2.31 4.94
CA GLY A 70 -11.39 -1.78 4.82
C GLY A 70 -11.28 -0.27 5.01
N LYS A 71 -10.06 0.27 4.93
CA LYS A 71 -9.76 1.69 5.15
C LYS A 71 -10.27 2.62 4.04
N ALA A 72 -10.32 2.15 2.79
CA ALA A 72 -10.67 2.97 1.62
C ALA A 72 -12.11 2.76 1.11
N VAL A 73 -12.85 1.84 1.71
CA VAL A 73 -14.15 1.39 1.16
C VAL A 73 -15.24 2.45 1.22
N LEU A 74 -15.15 3.44 2.13
CA LEU A 74 -16.08 4.57 2.15
C LEU A 74 -15.99 5.37 0.84
N GLY A 75 -14.79 5.79 0.44
CA GLY A 75 -14.60 6.52 -0.81
C GLY A 75 -14.96 5.67 -2.03
N MET A 76 -14.71 4.36 -1.99
CA MET A 76 -15.13 3.44 -3.05
C MET A 76 -16.65 3.37 -3.16
N ALA A 77 -17.36 3.26 -2.03
CA ALA A 77 -18.81 3.21 -1.99
C ALA A 77 -19.45 4.50 -2.51
N VAL A 78 -18.88 5.67 -2.20
CA VAL A 78 -19.34 6.96 -2.75
C VAL A 78 -19.29 6.96 -4.28
N GLN A 79 -18.25 6.39 -4.89
CA GLN A 79 -18.20 6.30 -6.36
C GLN A 79 -19.15 5.23 -6.90
N MET A 80 -19.26 4.08 -6.23
CA MET A 80 -20.20 3.03 -6.65
C MET A 80 -21.66 3.47 -6.55
N GLU A 81 -22.03 4.26 -5.54
CA GLU A 81 -23.36 4.89 -5.44
C GLU A 81 -23.64 5.76 -6.67
N ARG A 82 -22.65 6.58 -7.09
CA ARG A 82 -22.77 7.42 -8.29
C ARG A 82 -22.87 6.61 -9.58
N ILE A 83 -22.13 5.51 -9.68
CA ILE A 83 -22.09 4.64 -10.87
C ILE A 83 -23.38 3.83 -11.01
N LEU A 84 -23.86 3.24 -9.91
CA LEU A 84 -25.02 2.34 -9.92
C LEU A 84 -26.35 3.10 -9.88
N GLY A 85 -26.37 4.31 -9.31
CA GLY A 85 -27.57 5.14 -9.22
C GLY A 85 -28.76 4.36 -8.64
N ASP A 86 -29.89 4.42 -9.34
CA ASP A 86 -31.14 3.78 -8.92
C ASP A 86 -31.09 2.24 -8.89
N ALA A 87 -30.10 1.62 -9.53
CA ALA A 87 -29.93 0.16 -9.47
C ALA A 87 -29.39 -0.30 -8.10
N LEU A 88 -28.77 0.59 -7.31
CA LEU A 88 -28.27 0.27 -5.99
C LEU A 88 -29.42 0.13 -4.98
N ALA A 89 -29.72 -1.11 -4.59
CA ALA A 89 -30.84 -1.44 -3.72
C ALA A 89 -30.48 -1.43 -2.23
N SER A 90 -29.23 -1.75 -1.87
CA SER A 90 -28.75 -1.67 -0.48
C SER A 90 -27.23 -1.66 -0.40
N GLY A 91 -26.67 -1.14 0.71
CA GLY A 91 -25.25 -1.25 0.98
C GLY A 91 -24.87 -1.37 2.46
N ILE A 92 -23.84 -2.14 2.77
CA ILE A 92 -23.30 -2.28 4.14
C ILE A 92 -21.78 -2.14 4.12
N LEU A 93 -21.25 -1.14 4.82
CA LEU A 93 -19.80 -0.90 4.95
C LEU A 93 -19.33 -1.12 6.39
N SER A 94 -18.22 -1.83 6.55
CA SER A 94 -17.44 -1.97 7.78
C SER A 94 -16.13 -1.18 7.64
N VAL A 95 -16.02 -0.06 8.35
CA VAL A 95 -14.86 0.85 8.28
C VAL A 95 -14.18 1.01 9.64
N PRO A 96 -12.91 1.43 9.70
CA PRO A 96 -12.23 1.68 10.97
C PRO A 96 -12.95 2.73 11.83
N VAL A 97 -12.87 2.60 13.16
CA VAL A 97 -13.32 3.64 14.10
C VAL A 97 -12.72 5.01 13.77
N GLY A 98 -13.58 6.05 13.78
CA GLY A 98 -13.20 7.44 13.50
C GLY A 98 -13.13 7.80 12.02
N THR A 99 -13.47 6.89 11.11
CA THR A 99 -13.50 7.17 9.66
C THR A 99 -14.49 8.27 9.31
N LYS A 100 -15.70 8.25 9.89
CA LYS A 100 -16.74 9.26 9.62
C LYS A 100 -16.32 10.66 10.05
N GLU A 101 -15.77 10.78 11.27
CA GLU A 101 -15.30 12.06 11.79
C GLU A 101 -14.12 12.59 10.98
N ARG A 102 -13.12 11.72 10.72
CA ARG A 102 -11.92 12.07 9.97
C ARG A 102 -12.21 12.64 8.58
N PHE A 103 -13.22 12.10 7.90
CA PHE A 103 -13.55 12.49 6.54
C PHE A 103 -14.84 13.31 6.42
N ALA A 104 -15.39 13.82 7.54
CA ALA A 104 -16.66 14.55 7.57
C ALA A 104 -16.71 15.78 6.62
N MET A 105 -15.56 16.37 6.32
CA MET A 105 -15.42 17.55 5.45
C MET A 105 -14.88 17.22 4.06
N ASP A 106 -14.60 15.95 3.77
CA ASP A 106 -14.09 15.52 2.46
C ASP A 106 -15.26 15.12 1.53
N PRO A 107 -15.56 15.90 0.47
CA PRO A 107 -16.68 15.62 -0.43
C PRO A 107 -16.52 14.32 -1.22
N ASP A 108 -15.31 13.80 -1.37
CA ASP A 108 -15.06 12.53 -2.04
C ASP A 108 -15.30 11.32 -1.12
N MET A 109 -15.62 11.59 0.16
CA MET A 109 -15.92 10.61 1.21
C MET A 109 -17.35 10.79 1.77
N GLN A 110 -18.20 11.60 1.11
CA GLN A 110 -19.60 11.79 1.50
C GLN A 110 -20.54 11.00 0.59
N LEU A 111 -21.35 10.11 1.20
CA LEU A 111 -22.50 9.48 0.56
C LEU A 111 -23.62 10.51 0.35
N SER A 112 -24.55 10.21 -0.56
CA SER A 112 -25.73 11.04 -0.77
C SER A 112 -26.62 11.13 0.48
N ARG A 113 -27.43 12.19 0.60
CA ARG A 113 -28.32 12.39 1.77
C ARG A 113 -29.33 11.26 1.98
N ASN A 114 -29.77 10.62 0.89
CA ASN A 114 -30.74 9.53 0.89
C ASN A 114 -30.09 8.19 0.52
N SER A 115 -28.80 8.04 0.82
CA SER A 115 -28.06 6.82 0.50
C SER A 115 -28.71 5.60 1.14
N VAL A 116 -28.79 4.52 0.35
CA VAL A 116 -29.16 3.19 0.85
C VAL A 116 -27.96 2.46 1.47
N VAL A 117 -26.78 3.09 1.52
CA VAL A 117 -25.55 2.53 2.06
C VAL A 117 -25.41 2.88 3.53
N GLU A 118 -25.40 1.86 4.38
CA GLU A 118 -25.17 2.00 5.81
C GLU A 118 -23.68 1.80 6.14
N VAL A 119 -23.14 2.69 6.98
CA VAL A 119 -21.72 2.70 7.35
C VAL A 119 -21.57 2.42 8.84
N PHE A 120 -20.85 1.36 9.18
CA PHE A 120 -20.59 0.92 10.55
C PHE A 120 -19.10 1.02 10.87
N GLU A 121 -18.78 1.54 12.04
CA GLU A 121 -17.42 1.70 12.51
C GLU A 121 -17.02 0.59 13.49
N GLY A 122 -15.85 0.01 13.30
CA GLY A 122 -15.31 -1.04 14.16
C GLY A 122 -13.81 -1.23 13.96
N ALA A 123 -13.31 -2.36 14.43
CA ALA A 123 -11.91 -2.74 14.41
C ALA A 123 -10.96 -1.72 15.07
N LYS A 124 -11.24 -1.32 16.31
CA LYS A 124 -10.37 -0.39 17.06
C LYS A 124 -8.92 -0.92 17.09
N ASN A 125 -7.96 -0.03 16.84
CA ASN A 125 -6.52 -0.36 16.75
C ASN A 125 -6.20 -1.44 15.69
N ASN A 126 -6.98 -1.53 14.61
CA ASN A 126 -6.81 -2.51 13.54
C ASN A 126 -6.92 -3.98 14.01
N LEU A 127 -7.67 -4.22 15.09
CA LEU A 127 -7.97 -5.55 15.61
C LEU A 127 -9.48 -5.83 15.51
N PRO A 128 -9.92 -7.06 15.20
CA PRO A 128 -11.34 -7.42 15.25
C PRO A 128 -11.99 -7.06 16.60
N ASP A 129 -13.18 -6.47 16.56
CA ASP A 129 -14.01 -6.18 17.73
C ASP A 129 -15.48 -6.54 17.48
N GLU A 130 -16.31 -6.43 18.52
CA GLU A 130 -17.72 -6.84 18.49
C GLU A 130 -18.55 -6.04 17.47
N ASN A 131 -18.20 -4.77 17.23
CA ASN A 131 -18.88 -3.93 16.23
C ASN A 131 -18.54 -4.39 14.81
N ALA A 132 -17.27 -4.69 14.54
CA ALA A 132 -16.85 -5.28 13.27
C ALA A 132 -17.50 -6.67 13.07
N GLU A 133 -17.59 -7.50 14.11
CA GLU A 133 -18.27 -8.80 14.03
C GLU A 133 -19.76 -8.66 13.73
N ARG A 134 -20.46 -7.74 14.42
CA ARG A 134 -21.89 -7.48 14.16
C ARG A 134 -22.12 -7.06 12.71
N THR A 135 -21.29 -6.14 12.20
CA THR A 135 -21.37 -5.67 10.81
C THR A 135 -21.06 -6.81 9.84
N ALA A 136 -20.04 -7.62 10.12
CA ALA A 136 -19.68 -8.76 9.28
C ALA A 136 -20.77 -9.84 9.24
N LYS A 137 -21.53 -10.02 10.34
CA LYS A 137 -22.72 -10.88 10.36
C LYS A 137 -23.82 -10.31 9.46
N TYR A 138 -24.08 -9.01 9.48
CA TYR A 138 -25.05 -8.39 8.55
C TYR A 138 -24.65 -8.55 7.09
N ILE A 139 -23.37 -8.35 6.77
CA ILE A 139 -22.82 -8.61 5.42
C ILE A 139 -23.06 -10.07 5.00
N LEU A 140 -22.75 -11.02 5.89
CA LEU A 140 -22.94 -12.44 5.62
C LEU A 140 -24.43 -12.81 5.45
N GLU A 141 -25.31 -12.27 6.28
CA GLU A 141 -26.76 -12.47 6.17
C GLU A 141 -27.33 -11.91 4.87
N GLN A 142 -26.89 -10.72 4.45
CA GLN A 142 -27.27 -10.12 3.17
C GLN A 142 -26.82 -11.02 2.01
N ALA A 143 -25.56 -11.45 1.99
CA ALA A 143 -25.01 -12.33 0.97
C ALA A 143 -25.81 -13.64 0.82
N ASN A 144 -26.22 -14.25 1.93
CA ASN A 144 -27.01 -15.50 1.93
C ASN A 144 -28.44 -15.33 1.39
N ARG A 145 -29.00 -14.12 1.38
CA ARG A 145 -30.37 -13.85 0.91
C ARG A 145 -30.44 -13.54 -0.58
N LEU A 146 -29.30 -13.34 -1.24
CA LEU A 146 -29.26 -12.98 -2.65
C LEU A 146 -29.73 -14.13 -3.54
N THR A 147 -30.27 -13.75 -4.69
CA THR A 147 -30.86 -14.62 -5.71
C THR A 147 -30.35 -14.23 -7.10
N ASP A 148 -30.72 -14.96 -8.14
CA ASP A 148 -30.31 -14.65 -9.51
C ASP A 148 -30.89 -13.32 -10.04
N SER A 149 -31.77 -12.66 -9.27
CA SER A 149 -32.22 -11.28 -9.53
C SER A 149 -31.28 -10.21 -8.96
N ASP A 150 -30.17 -10.61 -8.33
CA ASP A 150 -29.29 -9.74 -7.56
C ASP A 150 -27.84 -9.81 -8.04
N VAL A 151 -27.15 -8.67 -8.05
CA VAL A 151 -25.71 -8.55 -8.30
C VAL A 151 -25.03 -7.99 -7.05
N LEU A 152 -23.97 -8.64 -6.57
CA LEU A 152 -23.22 -8.21 -5.39
C LEU A 152 -21.87 -7.61 -5.79
N PHE A 153 -21.66 -6.35 -5.45
CA PHE A 153 -20.35 -5.71 -5.49
C PHE A 153 -19.68 -5.77 -4.11
N VAL A 154 -18.46 -6.30 -4.05
CA VAL A 154 -17.67 -6.46 -2.82
C VAL A 154 -16.48 -5.51 -2.87
N LEU A 155 -16.48 -4.48 -2.03
CA LEU A 155 -15.40 -3.49 -1.94
C LEU A 155 -14.38 -3.91 -0.89
N ILE A 156 -13.12 -4.06 -1.29
CA ILE A 156 -12.06 -4.55 -0.41
C ILE A 156 -10.89 -3.56 -0.43
N SER A 157 -10.39 -3.23 0.76
CA SER A 157 -9.12 -2.52 0.91
C SER A 157 -8.40 -2.97 2.19
N GLY A 158 -7.22 -2.41 2.43
CA GLY A 158 -6.41 -2.65 3.64
C GLY A 158 -7.21 -2.65 4.94
N GLY A 159 -6.84 -3.54 5.86
CA GLY A 159 -7.54 -3.75 7.14
C GLY A 159 -8.77 -4.66 7.09
N GLY A 160 -9.17 -5.15 5.91
CA GLY A 160 -10.35 -6.01 5.73
C GLY A 160 -10.38 -7.26 6.63
N SER A 161 -9.23 -7.84 6.96
CA SER A 161 -9.13 -9.00 7.86
C SER A 161 -9.75 -8.74 9.25
N ALA A 162 -9.60 -7.51 9.77
CA ALA A 162 -10.13 -7.07 11.05
C ALA A 162 -11.59 -6.57 10.96
N LEU A 163 -12.01 -6.07 9.79
CA LEU A 163 -13.32 -5.48 9.55
C LEU A 163 -14.39 -6.46 9.03
N LEU A 164 -13.97 -7.65 8.60
CA LEU A 164 -14.87 -8.77 8.25
C LEU A 164 -14.66 -10.03 9.13
N PRO A 165 -14.74 -9.94 10.47
CA PRO A 165 -14.57 -11.10 11.33
C PRO A 165 -15.90 -11.81 11.58
N VAL A 166 -16.06 -13.03 11.09
CA VAL A 166 -17.14 -13.94 11.54
C VAL A 166 -16.52 -15.29 11.90
N PRO A 167 -16.32 -15.59 13.20
CA PRO A 167 -15.86 -16.92 13.65
C PRO A 167 -16.85 -18.03 13.25
N VAL A 168 -16.36 -19.26 13.11
CA VAL A 168 -17.21 -20.45 12.96
C VAL A 168 -17.72 -20.87 14.34
N PRO A 169 -19.04 -21.03 14.57
CA PRO A 169 -19.55 -21.56 15.83
C PRO A 169 -18.96 -22.95 16.16
N PRO A 170 -18.65 -23.26 17.43
CA PRO A 170 -18.91 -22.46 18.64
C PRO A 170 -17.78 -21.47 19.00
N ILE A 171 -16.80 -21.23 18.13
CA ILE A 171 -15.68 -20.30 18.41
C ILE A 171 -16.22 -18.89 18.60
N SER A 172 -15.83 -18.25 19.70
CA SER A 172 -16.10 -16.83 19.96
C SER A 172 -15.07 -15.91 19.28
N LEU A 173 -15.42 -14.63 19.11
CA LEU A 173 -14.48 -13.64 18.59
C LEU A 173 -13.21 -13.53 19.45
N ASN A 174 -13.36 -13.57 20.78
CA ASN A 174 -12.24 -13.48 21.71
C ASN A 174 -11.28 -14.67 21.58
N GLU A 175 -11.78 -15.90 21.46
CA GLU A 175 -10.95 -17.08 21.21
C GLU A 175 -10.19 -16.97 19.89
N LYS A 176 -10.87 -16.52 18.82
CA LYS A 176 -10.23 -16.27 17.52
C LYS A 176 -9.12 -15.23 17.61
N VAL A 177 -9.39 -14.07 18.22
CA VAL A 177 -8.40 -12.99 18.38
C VAL A 177 -7.22 -13.45 19.23
N HIS A 178 -7.49 -14.16 20.33
CA HIS A 178 -6.45 -14.69 21.21
C HIS A 178 -5.55 -15.70 20.48
N LEU A 179 -6.12 -16.68 19.77
CA LEU A 179 -5.33 -17.67 19.02
C LEU A 179 -4.40 -17.00 18.01
N ILE A 180 -4.91 -16.06 17.22
CA ILE A 180 -4.11 -15.37 16.20
C ILE A 180 -2.99 -14.54 16.84
N LYS A 181 -3.24 -13.88 17.97
CA LYS A 181 -2.20 -13.16 18.73
C LYS A 181 -1.13 -14.12 19.27
N THR A 182 -1.54 -15.26 19.81
CA THR A 182 -0.63 -16.29 20.32
C THR A 182 0.25 -16.85 19.22
N LEU A 183 -0.31 -17.21 18.06
CA LEU A 183 0.50 -17.66 16.92
C LEU A 183 1.51 -16.59 16.47
N ALA A 184 1.06 -15.33 16.36
CA ALA A 184 1.94 -14.23 15.97
C ALA A 184 3.07 -14.01 16.98
N SER A 185 2.81 -14.12 18.30
CA SER A 185 3.83 -13.98 19.33
C SER A 185 4.86 -15.13 19.34
N HIS A 186 4.53 -16.28 18.76
CA HIS A 186 5.44 -17.41 18.56
C HIS A 186 6.16 -17.36 17.21
N GLY A 187 6.03 -16.27 16.45
CA GLY A 187 6.71 -16.10 15.17
C GLY A 187 6.08 -16.85 14.01
N ALA A 188 4.77 -17.15 14.07
CA ALA A 188 4.04 -17.65 12.92
C ALA A 188 4.10 -16.66 11.74
N THR A 189 4.39 -17.19 10.56
CA THR A 189 4.44 -16.42 9.33
C THR A 189 3.05 -15.92 8.95
N ILE A 190 2.97 -14.87 8.11
CA ILE A 190 1.68 -14.34 7.65
C ILE A 190 0.84 -15.39 6.92
N ASN A 191 1.49 -16.29 6.18
CA ASN A 191 0.83 -17.39 5.47
C ASN A 191 0.22 -18.39 6.45
N GLU A 192 0.94 -18.78 7.51
CA GLU A 192 0.42 -19.66 8.55
C GLU A 192 -0.75 -19.02 9.31
N LEU A 193 -0.61 -17.74 9.68
CA LEU A 193 -1.70 -16.98 10.31
C LEU A 193 -2.94 -16.95 9.43
N ASN A 194 -2.79 -16.70 8.13
CA ASN A 194 -3.91 -16.66 7.18
C ASN A 194 -4.56 -18.03 7.01
N LYS A 195 -3.79 -19.12 6.91
CA LYS A 195 -4.33 -20.49 6.89
C LYS A 195 -5.20 -20.77 8.10
N VAL A 196 -4.72 -20.49 9.31
CA VAL A 196 -5.51 -20.67 10.54
C VAL A 196 -6.75 -19.76 10.53
N ARG A 197 -6.59 -18.47 10.18
CA ARG A 197 -7.70 -17.50 10.10
C ARG A 197 -8.83 -17.95 9.19
N ILE A 198 -8.51 -18.52 8.03
CA ILE A 198 -9.50 -18.98 7.04
C ILE A 198 -10.31 -20.16 7.59
N ASN A 199 -9.63 -21.12 8.23
CA ASN A 199 -10.27 -22.31 8.78
C ASN A 199 -11.28 -21.95 9.88
N ILE A 200 -10.98 -20.97 10.74
CA ILE A 200 -11.86 -20.52 11.84
C ILE A 200 -12.78 -19.35 11.46
N SER A 201 -13.11 -19.16 10.18
CA SER A 201 -13.97 -18.06 9.72
C SER A 201 -15.09 -18.53 8.79
N LEU A 202 -16.25 -17.86 8.85
CA LEU A 202 -17.38 -18.06 7.93
C LEU A 202 -17.34 -17.15 6.69
N THR A 203 -16.44 -16.17 6.65
CA THR A 203 -16.37 -15.16 5.59
C THR A 203 -15.08 -15.19 4.76
N LYS A 204 -14.02 -15.86 5.23
CA LYS A 204 -12.67 -15.84 4.61
C LYS A 204 -12.46 -17.06 3.71
N GLY A 205 -11.51 -17.00 2.78
CA GLY A 205 -11.16 -18.09 1.87
C GLY A 205 -12.33 -18.54 0.98
N GLY A 206 -12.92 -17.61 0.25
CA GLY A 206 -14.03 -17.82 -0.68
C GLY A 206 -15.40 -17.94 -0.02
N LYS A 207 -15.48 -18.01 1.32
CA LYS A 207 -16.74 -18.29 2.02
C LYS A 207 -17.77 -17.16 1.93
N LEU A 208 -17.37 -15.90 1.73
CA LEU A 208 -18.32 -14.81 1.43
C LEU A 208 -18.93 -14.98 0.02
N ALA A 209 -18.10 -15.31 -0.98
CA ALA A 209 -18.62 -15.62 -2.31
C ALA A 209 -19.51 -16.88 -2.29
N LEU A 210 -19.18 -17.88 -1.47
CA LEU A 210 -20.00 -19.08 -1.28
C LEU A 210 -21.37 -18.76 -0.65
N ALA A 211 -21.42 -17.79 0.27
CA ALA A 211 -22.68 -17.30 0.84
C ALA A 211 -23.55 -16.63 -0.24
N ALA A 212 -22.92 -15.88 -1.15
CA ALA A 212 -23.57 -15.23 -2.29
C ALA A 212 -23.66 -16.12 -3.56
N ARG A 213 -23.53 -17.44 -3.45
CA ARG A 213 -23.53 -18.36 -4.62
C ARG A 213 -24.83 -18.35 -5.44
N ASN A 214 -25.92 -17.91 -4.83
CA ASN A 214 -27.23 -17.81 -5.48
C ASN A 214 -27.42 -16.47 -6.20
N ALA A 215 -26.53 -15.48 -5.97
CA ALA A 215 -26.55 -14.22 -6.70
C ALA A 215 -26.24 -14.44 -8.19
N HIS A 216 -26.76 -13.58 -9.06
CA HIS A 216 -26.42 -13.60 -10.48
C HIS A 216 -24.90 -13.48 -10.69
N ARG A 217 -24.29 -12.51 -9.98
CA ARG A 217 -22.86 -12.23 -10.06
C ARG A 217 -22.34 -11.66 -8.74
N VAL A 218 -21.12 -12.03 -8.38
CA VAL A 218 -20.34 -11.45 -7.30
C VAL A 218 -19.08 -10.82 -7.90
N VAL A 219 -18.88 -9.53 -7.70
CA VAL A 219 -17.77 -8.77 -8.31
C VAL A 219 -16.99 -8.06 -7.22
N SER A 220 -15.74 -8.46 -7.02
CA SER A 220 -14.88 -7.84 -6.01
C SER A 220 -14.03 -6.73 -6.63
N LEU A 221 -14.04 -5.55 -6.03
CA LEU A 221 -13.20 -4.42 -6.40
C LEU A 221 -12.19 -4.18 -5.28
N ILE A 222 -10.90 -4.25 -5.60
CA ILE A 222 -9.84 -4.35 -4.60
C ILE A 222 -8.84 -3.21 -4.77
N ILE A 223 -8.58 -2.48 -3.68
CA ILE A 223 -7.40 -1.64 -3.52
C ILE A 223 -6.40 -2.41 -2.65
N SER A 224 -5.30 -2.86 -3.26
CA SER A 224 -4.31 -3.72 -2.62
C SER A 224 -3.26 -2.90 -1.86
N ASP A 225 -3.08 -3.25 -0.59
CA ASP A 225 -2.00 -2.78 0.29
C ASP A 225 -0.98 -3.89 0.61
N ILE A 226 -0.88 -4.90 -0.26
CA ILE A 226 0.04 -6.04 -0.08
C ILE A 226 0.97 -6.17 -1.28
N CYS A 227 2.27 -6.33 -1.02
CA CYS A 227 3.28 -6.57 -2.04
C CYS A 227 2.88 -7.72 -2.97
N GLY A 228 2.85 -7.42 -4.27
CA GLY A 228 2.55 -8.40 -5.32
C GLY A 228 1.09 -8.76 -5.52
N ASP A 229 0.19 -8.10 -4.81
CA ASP A 229 -1.27 -8.21 -4.95
C ASP A 229 -1.86 -9.64 -4.88
N PRO A 230 -1.43 -10.50 -3.94
CA PRO A 230 -1.98 -11.86 -3.79
C PRO A 230 -3.44 -11.84 -3.31
N LEU A 231 -4.37 -12.10 -4.24
CA LEU A 231 -5.82 -11.99 -4.03
C LEU A 231 -6.35 -12.84 -2.86
N ASP A 232 -5.76 -14.00 -2.61
CA ASP A 232 -6.10 -14.92 -1.53
C ASP A 232 -5.64 -14.44 -0.14
N LEU A 233 -4.59 -13.61 -0.08
CA LEU A 233 -4.09 -13.02 1.17
C LEU A 233 -4.79 -11.70 1.50
N ILE A 234 -5.21 -10.92 0.50
CA ILE A 234 -5.91 -9.64 0.70
C ILE A 234 -7.22 -9.89 1.45
N ALA A 235 -7.34 -9.31 2.65
CA ALA A 235 -8.44 -9.57 3.59
C ALA A 235 -8.70 -11.07 3.91
N SER A 236 -7.69 -11.93 3.70
CA SER A 236 -7.82 -13.40 3.72
C SER A 236 -8.81 -13.94 2.68
N GLY A 237 -8.85 -13.33 1.49
CA GLY A 237 -9.52 -13.85 0.30
C GLY A 237 -10.99 -14.18 0.48
N PRO A 238 -11.86 -13.27 0.98
CA PRO A 238 -13.26 -13.60 1.29
C PRO A 238 -14.06 -14.08 0.07
N THR A 239 -13.67 -13.66 -1.14
CA THR A 239 -14.30 -14.01 -2.42
C THR A 239 -13.44 -14.91 -3.30
N ILE A 240 -12.30 -15.36 -2.78
CA ILE A 240 -11.28 -16.14 -3.50
C ILE A 240 -11.02 -17.44 -2.74
N THR A 241 -11.29 -18.56 -3.41
CA THR A 241 -10.93 -19.88 -2.87
C THR A 241 -9.41 -20.05 -2.97
N PRO A 242 -8.69 -20.32 -1.86
CA PRO A 242 -7.26 -20.56 -1.92
C PRO A 242 -6.94 -21.84 -2.70
N GLU A 243 -5.93 -21.80 -3.57
CA GLU A 243 -5.45 -22.98 -4.29
C GLU A 243 -4.68 -23.91 -3.33
N ASN A 244 -5.01 -25.21 -3.33
CA ASN A 244 -4.25 -26.33 -2.75
C ASN A 244 -3.41 -26.01 -1.49
N SER A 245 -4.00 -26.14 -0.29
CA SER A 245 -3.21 -26.20 0.95
C SER A 245 -2.95 -27.64 1.35
N THR A 246 -1.70 -28.08 1.26
CA THR A 246 -1.24 -29.40 1.75
C THR A 246 -1.06 -29.45 3.27
N GLU A 247 -0.90 -28.30 3.93
CA GLU A 247 -0.81 -28.20 5.39
C GLU A 247 -2.16 -27.82 5.97
N GLU A 248 -2.61 -28.58 6.96
CA GLU A 248 -3.84 -28.30 7.67
C GLU A 248 -3.58 -27.27 8.79
N ALA A 249 -4.59 -26.45 9.12
CA ALA A 249 -4.48 -25.50 10.24
C ALA A 249 -4.11 -26.21 11.56
N ARG A 250 -4.44 -27.50 11.68
CA ARG A 250 -4.06 -28.36 12.81
C ARG A 250 -2.55 -28.58 12.88
N ASP A 251 -1.87 -28.77 11.75
CA ASP A 251 -0.41 -28.98 11.67
C ASP A 251 0.34 -27.74 12.11
N ILE A 252 -0.19 -26.55 11.78
CA ILE A 252 0.35 -25.28 12.24
C ILE A 252 0.23 -25.19 13.77
N LEU A 253 -0.93 -25.54 14.34
CA LEU A 253 -1.08 -25.55 15.80
C LEU A 253 -0.13 -26.56 16.47
N GLN A 254 0.11 -27.71 15.82
CA GLN A 254 1.07 -28.71 16.29
C GLN A 254 2.51 -28.15 16.26
N LYS A 255 2.90 -27.49 15.17
CA LYS A 255 4.23 -26.88 14.97
C LYS A 255 4.60 -25.89 16.08
N TYR A 256 3.62 -25.16 16.61
CA TYR A 256 3.80 -24.18 17.69
C TYR A 256 3.42 -24.72 19.07
N ASP A 257 3.25 -26.05 19.22
CA ASP A 257 2.89 -26.72 20.48
C ASP A 257 1.57 -26.22 21.13
N LEU A 258 0.65 -25.70 20.32
CA LEU A 258 -0.60 -25.08 20.80
C LEU A 258 -1.78 -26.04 20.93
N LEU A 259 -1.72 -27.25 20.38
CA LEU A 259 -2.88 -28.17 20.35
C LEU A 259 -3.46 -28.48 21.74
N LYS A 260 -2.64 -28.46 22.79
CA LYS A 260 -3.08 -28.71 24.18
C LYS A 260 -3.58 -27.47 24.89
N SER A 261 -3.23 -26.27 24.42
CA SER A 261 -3.54 -24.99 25.07
C SER A 261 -4.72 -24.26 24.43
N VAL A 262 -5.09 -24.61 23.19
CA VAL A 262 -6.25 -24.01 22.52
C VAL A 262 -7.57 -24.55 23.08
N PRO A 263 -8.64 -23.72 23.13
CA PRO A 263 -9.97 -24.17 23.50
C PRO A 263 -10.50 -25.33 22.66
N SER A 264 -11.32 -26.19 23.26
CA SER A 264 -11.96 -27.34 22.58
C SER A 264 -12.85 -26.91 21.41
N SER A 265 -13.45 -25.73 21.48
CA SER A 265 -14.22 -25.09 20.40
C SER A 265 -13.42 -25.01 19.11
N ILE A 266 -12.14 -24.60 19.19
CA ILE A 266 -11.23 -24.48 18.06
C ILE A 266 -10.89 -25.86 17.50
N LEU A 267 -10.51 -26.81 18.37
CA LEU A 267 -10.15 -28.16 17.93
C LEU A 267 -11.31 -28.85 17.21
N GLN A 268 -12.54 -28.69 17.71
CA GLN A 268 -13.75 -29.25 17.10
C GLN A 268 -13.99 -28.68 15.70
N SER A 269 -13.87 -27.35 15.52
CA SER A 269 -14.12 -26.71 14.23
C SER A 269 -13.05 -27.04 13.18
N LEU A 270 -11.81 -27.36 13.59
CA LEU A 270 -10.74 -27.70 12.65
C LEU A 270 -10.92 -29.08 12.00
N SER A 271 -11.57 -30.03 12.68
CA SER A 271 -11.74 -31.42 12.23
C SER A 271 -12.79 -31.64 11.11
N GLY A 272 -13.39 -30.57 10.57
CA GLY A 272 -14.43 -30.66 9.54
C GLY A 272 -14.40 -29.52 8.51
N SER A 273 -13.26 -28.84 8.38
CA SER A 273 -13.11 -27.67 7.51
C SER A 273 -13.17 -28.08 6.05
N THR A 274 -14.31 -27.86 5.38
CA THR A 274 -14.39 -27.96 3.92
C THR A 274 -14.14 -26.58 3.31
N PHE A 275 -13.18 -26.51 2.39
CA PHE A 275 -13.02 -25.33 1.55
C PHE A 275 -14.12 -25.32 0.49
N PRO A 276 -14.63 -24.14 0.08
CA PRO A 276 -15.54 -24.05 -1.04
C PRO A 276 -14.91 -24.72 -2.27
N GLY A 277 -15.72 -25.42 -3.08
CA GLY A 277 -15.31 -25.78 -4.44
C GLY A 277 -15.14 -24.54 -5.32
N SER A 278 -14.96 -24.74 -6.63
CA SER A 278 -14.92 -23.61 -7.57
C SER A 278 -16.23 -22.82 -7.53
N ILE A 279 -16.15 -21.51 -7.29
CA ILE A 279 -17.29 -20.58 -7.29
C ILE A 279 -17.30 -19.88 -8.64
N THR A 280 -18.26 -20.22 -9.50
CA THR A 280 -18.27 -19.80 -10.91
C THR A 280 -18.88 -18.41 -11.14
N ASN A 281 -19.73 -17.94 -10.21
CA ASN A 281 -20.39 -16.65 -10.31
C ASN A 281 -19.59 -15.48 -9.70
N SER A 282 -18.32 -15.70 -9.31
CA SER A 282 -17.47 -14.70 -8.64
C SER A 282 -16.30 -14.27 -9.51
N SER A 283 -15.97 -12.98 -9.50
CA SER A 283 -14.73 -12.41 -10.05
C SER A 283 -14.12 -11.39 -9.08
N ALA A 284 -12.81 -11.13 -9.23
CA ALA A 284 -12.09 -10.15 -8.43
C ALA A 284 -11.12 -9.34 -9.26
N HIS A 285 -11.13 -8.02 -9.04
CA HIS A 285 -10.42 -7.04 -9.84
C HIS A 285 -9.60 -6.14 -8.93
N ILE A 286 -8.28 -6.13 -9.11
CA ILE A 286 -7.39 -5.15 -8.50
C ILE A 286 -7.53 -3.85 -9.29
N ILE A 287 -8.22 -2.87 -8.71
CA ILE A 287 -8.45 -1.58 -9.35
C ILE A 287 -7.35 -0.58 -9.00
N GLY A 288 -6.74 -0.71 -7.81
CA GLY A 288 -5.64 0.12 -7.34
C GLY A 288 -4.59 -0.69 -6.60
N ASN A 289 -3.33 -0.37 -6.86
CA ASN A 289 -2.15 -0.99 -6.24
C ASN A 289 -0.94 -0.05 -6.37
N ASN A 290 0.18 -0.48 -5.80
CA ASN A 290 1.43 0.28 -5.81
C ASN A 290 2.00 0.48 -7.23
N SER A 291 1.84 -0.53 -8.10
CA SER A 291 2.28 -0.46 -9.50
C SER A 291 1.69 0.75 -10.22
N LEU A 292 0.39 1.00 -10.05
CA LEU A 292 -0.29 2.14 -10.66
C LEU A 292 0.26 3.48 -10.17
N ALA A 293 0.55 3.60 -8.87
CA ALA A 293 1.14 4.81 -8.31
C ALA A 293 2.53 5.08 -8.91
N ILE A 294 3.36 4.04 -9.04
CA ILE A 294 4.69 4.10 -9.65
C ILE A 294 4.63 4.53 -11.12
N ASP A 295 3.69 3.98 -11.89
CA ASP A 295 3.54 4.33 -13.31
C ASP A 295 3.19 5.82 -13.48
N VAL A 296 2.34 6.37 -12.59
CA VAL A 296 2.01 7.80 -12.56
C VAL A 296 3.24 8.66 -12.20
N VAL A 297 4.06 8.21 -11.24
CA VAL A 297 5.32 8.88 -10.91
C VAL A 297 6.23 8.97 -12.13
N ILE A 298 6.44 7.87 -12.85
CA ILE A 298 7.30 7.82 -14.05
C ILE A 298 6.80 8.81 -15.12
N ASN A 299 5.49 8.83 -15.36
CA ASN A 299 4.88 9.75 -16.33
C ASN A 299 5.06 11.22 -15.93
N GLU A 300 4.79 11.59 -14.68
CA GLU A 300 4.99 12.98 -14.22
C GLU A 300 6.46 13.41 -14.24
N LEU A 301 7.40 12.50 -13.96
CA LEU A 301 8.83 12.79 -14.07
C LEU A 301 9.28 13.07 -15.51
N SER A 302 8.73 12.32 -16.47
CA SER A 302 9.02 12.52 -17.90
C SER A 302 8.67 13.94 -18.37
N GLU A 303 7.49 14.44 -17.97
CA GLU A 303 7.05 15.82 -18.22
C GLU A 303 8.00 16.86 -17.61
N LEU A 304 8.59 16.54 -16.44
CA LEU A 304 9.57 17.37 -15.75
C LEU A 304 11.01 17.20 -16.25
N GLN A 305 11.21 16.50 -17.37
CA GLN A 305 12.53 16.23 -17.96
C GLN A 305 13.46 15.45 -17.00
N ILE A 306 12.90 14.57 -16.16
CA ILE A 306 13.63 13.63 -15.31
C ILE A 306 13.33 12.22 -15.81
N ARG A 307 14.36 11.38 -15.95
CA ARG A 307 14.19 10.01 -16.44
C ARG A 307 13.87 9.09 -15.27
N GLY A 308 12.62 8.65 -15.20
CA GLY A 308 12.16 7.70 -14.19
C GLY A 308 12.47 6.25 -14.56
N VAL A 309 12.96 5.47 -13.59
CA VAL A 309 13.21 4.02 -13.72
C VAL A 309 12.72 3.28 -12.48
N CYS A 310 11.90 2.24 -12.67
CA CYS A 310 11.40 1.43 -11.55
C CYS A 310 12.45 0.39 -11.14
N MET A 311 12.92 0.46 -9.90
CA MET A 311 13.82 -0.53 -9.29
C MET A 311 13.06 -1.72 -8.75
N SER A 312 12.02 -1.50 -7.94
CA SER A 312 11.17 -2.59 -7.42
C SER A 312 9.78 -2.09 -7.04
N LYS A 313 8.76 -2.89 -7.36
CA LYS A 313 7.36 -2.66 -6.94
C LYS A 313 7.01 -3.36 -5.62
N ARG A 314 7.97 -4.08 -5.03
CA ARG A 314 7.82 -5.00 -3.89
C ARG A 314 8.99 -4.86 -2.92
N ILE A 315 9.45 -3.64 -2.67
CA ILE A 315 10.55 -3.43 -1.74
C ILE A 315 10.09 -3.80 -0.32
N GLU A 316 10.86 -4.65 0.34
CA GLU A 316 10.65 -5.05 1.72
C GLU A 316 12.00 -5.03 2.46
N GLY A 317 11.96 -4.95 3.78
CA GLY A 317 13.15 -5.01 4.63
C GLY A 317 13.25 -3.88 5.65
N ASP A 318 14.29 -3.95 6.46
CA ASP A 318 14.57 -2.93 7.49
C ASP A 318 15.18 -1.67 6.87
N VAL A 319 14.76 -0.51 7.36
CA VAL A 319 15.18 0.81 6.87
C VAL A 319 16.68 1.08 7.00
N GLU A 320 17.38 0.43 7.94
CA GLU A 320 18.84 0.50 8.05
C GLU A 320 19.52 -0.11 6.83
N MET A 321 19.12 -1.33 6.45
CA MET A 321 19.63 -2.00 5.26
C MET A 321 19.29 -1.20 3.99
N LEU A 322 18.04 -0.79 3.85
CA LEU A 322 17.58 -0.05 2.67
C LEU A 322 18.29 1.30 2.52
N SER A 323 18.56 2.01 3.61
CA SER A 323 19.34 3.25 3.55
C SER A 323 20.72 3.04 2.93
N SER A 324 21.40 1.94 3.28
CA SER A 324 22.70 1.58 2.70
C SER A 324 22.57 1.26 1.21
N VAL A 325 21.52 0.54 0.81
CA VAL A 325 21.29 0.20 -0.60
C VAL A 325 21.07 1.45 -1.45
N TYR A 326 20.17 2.35 -1.05
CA TYR A 326 19.90 3.57 -1.83
C TYR A 326 21.16 4.44 -1.99
N CYS A 327 21.97 4.57 -0.94
CA CYS A 327 23.21 5.35 -1.00
C CYS A 327 24.26 4.70 -1.91
N LYS A 328 24.47 3.37 -1.78
CA LYS A 328 25.40 2.62 -2.65
C LYS A 328 24.95 2.62 -4.11
N LEU A 329 23.65 2.55 -4.36
CA LEU A 329 23.09 2.64 -5.71
C LEU A 329 23.34 4.03 -6.32
N ALA A 330 23.10 5.11 -5.58
CA ALA A 330 23.41 6.46 -6.04
C ALA A 330 24.90 6.61 -6.37
N GLU A 331 25.79 6.10 -5.51
CA GLU A 331 27.24 6.10 -5.74
C GLU A 331 27.63 5.29 -6.97
N ALA A 332 27.07 4.09 -7.16
CA ALA A 332 27.32 3.25 -8.32
C ALA A 332 26.87 3.93 -9.63
N ILE A 333 25.72 4.61 -9.61
CA ILE A 333 25.22 5.41 -10.75
C ILE A 333 26.21 6.53 -11.09
N TYR A 334 26.70 7.27 -10.09
CA TYR A 334 27.70 8.32 -10.32
C TYR A 334 29.00 7.77 -10.88
N ARG A 335 29.52 6.70 -10.28
CA ARG A 335 30.78 6.10 -10.72
C ARG A 335 30.69 5.56 -12.14
N LEU A 336 29.55 4.97 -12.53
CA LEU A 336 29.32 4.54 -13.91
C LEU A 336 29.22 5.76 -14.86
N ASP A 337 28.52 6.82 -14.47
CA ASP A 337 28.41 8.03 -15.29
C ASP A 337 29.77 8.73 -15.51
N GLU A 338 30.62 8.76 -14.47
CA GLU A 338 31.96 9.35 -14.48
C GLU A 338 33.03 8.42 -15.09
N GLY A 339 32.67 7.19 -15.47
CA GLY A 339 33.60 6.19 -16.04
C GLY A 339 34.57 5.57 -15.02
N GLN A 340 34.29 5.70 -13.73
CA GLN A 340 35.04 5.09 -12.61
C GLN A 340 34.57 3.68 -12.26
N LEU A 341 33.46 3.24 -12.86
CA LEU A 341 32.92 1.90 -12.78
C LEU A 341 32.52 1.49 -14.21
N ASP A 342 32.97 0.33 -14.67
CA ASP A 342 32.52 -0.20 -15.96
C ASP A 342 31.14 -0.86 -15.85
N GLN A 343 30.55 -1.15 -17.01
CA GLN A 343 29.22 -1.74 -17.09
C GLN A 343 29.16 -3.12 -16.42
N GLU A 344 30.18 -3.96 -16.58
CA GLU A 344 30.21 -5.32 -16.02
C GLU A 344 30.19 -5.29 -14.49
N ASN A 345 31.00 -4.43 -13.87
CA ASN A 345 31.04 -4.27 -12.42
C ASN A 345 29.75 -3.61 -11.88
N PHE A 346 29.12 -2.71 -12.64
CA PHE A 346 27.81 -2.17 -12.30
C PHE A 346 26.73 -3.24 -12.34
N GLU A 347 26.67 -4.05 -13.41
CA GLU A 347 25.74 -5.17 -13.54
C GLU A 347 25.91 -6.18 -12.41
N ARG A 348 27.15 -6.53 -12.05
CA ARG A 348 27.42 -7.40 -10.89
C ARG A 348 26.87 -6.82 -9.60
N PHE A 349 27.09 -5.52 -9.35
CA PHE A 349 26.53 -4.84 -8.18
C PHE A 349 25.00 -4.90 -8.14
N ILE A 350 24.33 -4.70 -9.28
CA ILE A 350 22.85 -4.79 -9.33
C ILE A 350 22.37 -6.23 -9.11
N ASN A 351 23.06 -7.23 -9.66
CA ASN A 351 22.72 -8.64 -9.43
C ASN A 351 22.85 -9.03 -7.95
N ASP A 352 23.84 -8.48 -7.23
CA ASP A 352 23.98 -8.70 -5.79
C ASP A 352 22.79 -8.09 -5.01
N LEU A 353 22.29 -6.92 -5.45
CA LEU A 353 21.07 -6.32 -4.89
C LEU A 353 19.80 -7.13 -5.22
N GLU A 354 19.74 -7.74 -6.41
CA GLU A 354 18.59 -8.54 -6.85
C GLU A 354 18.28 -9.68 -5.88
N GLN A 355 19.31 -10.32 -5.35
CA GLN A 355 19.19 -11.38 -4.34
C GLN A 355 18.47 -10.92 -3.07
N SER A 356 18.44 -9.62 -2.80
CA SER A 356 17.87 -9.04 -1.57
C SER A 356 16.57 -8.25 -1.80
N LEU A 357 16.29 -7.74 -3.00
CA LEU A 357 15.30 -6.65 -3.21
C LEU A 357 14.25 -6.86 -4.31
N MET A 358 14.09 -8.07 -4.84
CA MET A 358 13.08 -8.39 -5.87
C MET A 358 13.00 -7.31 -6.98
N LEU A 359 14.12 -7.13 -7.69
CA LEU A 359 14.24 -6.05 -8.68
C LEU A 359 13.40 -6.31 -9.93
N GLU A 360 12.99 -5.23 -10.61
CA GLU A 360 12.39 -5.32 -11.93
C GLU A 360 13.43 -5.84 -12.95
N LYS A 361 13.05 -6.83 -13.76
CA LYS A 361 13.96 -7.55 -14.67
C LYS A 361 14.82 -6.66 -15.57
N ASN A 362 14.28 -5.52 -15.98
CA ASN A 362 14.94 -4.60 -16.91
C ASN A 362 15.61 -3.40 -16.19
N PHE A 363 15.61 -3.37 -14.86
CA PHE A 363 16.11 -2.23 -14.08
C PHE A 363 17.56 -1.88 -14.46
N CYS A 364 18.47 -2.86 -14.39
CA CYS A 364 19.89 -2.65 -14.67
C CYS A 364 20.09 -2.10 -16.09
N THR A 365 19.54 -2.80 -17.08
CA THR A 365 19.65 -2.42 -18.50
C THR A 365 19.07 -1.03 -18.77
N GLN A 366 17.96 -0.65 -18.14
CA GLN A 366 17.40 0.69 -18.27
C GLN A 366 18.33 1.76 -17.71
N VAL A 367 18.91 1.56 -16.52
CA VAL A 367 19.86 2.51 -15.93
C VAL A 367 21.11 2.65 -16.81
N VAL A 368 21.69 1.53 -17.26
CA VAL A 368 22.86 1.53 -18.16
C VAL A 368 22.55 2.29 -19.45
N ASN A 369 21.42 1.99 -20.11
CA ASN A 369 21.03 2.69 -21.35
C ASN A 369 20.83 4.19 -21.12
N MET A 370 20.24 4.59 -19.99
CA MET A 370 20.10 6.00 -19.63
C MET A 370 21.46 6.68 -19.44
N LEU A 371 22.44 6.02 -18.82
CA LEU A 371 23.77 6.59 -18.58
C LEU A 371 24.65 6.64 -19.84
N LEU A 372 24.49 5.67 -20.74
CA LEU A 372 25.19 5.60 -22.02
C LEU A 372 24.64 6.58 -23.06
N ASP A 373 23.36 6.95 -22.99
CA ASP A 373 22.78 7.99 -23.84
C ASP A 373 23.33 9.39 -23.49
N LYS A 374 24.48 9.72 -24.09
CA LYS A 374 25.13 11.03 -23.93
C LYS A 374 24.36 12.17 -24.61
N THR A 375 23.37 11.88 -25.47
CA THR A 375 22.55 12.91 -26.12
C THR A 375 21.44 13.44 -25.20
N ASN A 376 21.10 12.69 -24.16
CA ASN A 376 20.00 12.99 -23.25
C ASN A 376 20.43 12.96 -21.76
N ARG A 377 21.34 13.85 -21.38
CA ARG A 377 21.89 13.94 -20.01
C ARG A 377 20.94 14.62 -19.03
N ARG A 378 19.87 13.93 -18.67
CA ARG A 378 18.88 14.33 -17.66
C ARG A 378 19.09 13.59 -16.33
N PRO A 379 18.68 14.18 -15.19
CA PRO A 379 18.65 13.46 -13.91
C PRO A 379 17.90 12.14 -14.03
N ILE A 380 18.37 11.13 -13.31
CA ILE A 380 17.68 9.85 -13.17
C ILE A 380 16.93 9.86 -11.85
N CYS A 381 15.67 9.45 -11.86
CA CYS A 381 14.95 9.14 -10.65
C CYS A 381 14.75 7.63 -10.58
N VAL A 382 15.29 6.99 -9.54
CA VAL A 382 15.00 5.60 -9.22
C VAL A 382 13.75 5.57 -8.35
N ILE A 383 12.76 4.79 -8.78
CA ILE A 383 11.47 4.65 -8.09
C ILE A 383 11.38 3.25 -7.50
N SER A 384 10.89 3.16 -6.28
CA SER A 384 10.47 1.90 -5.68
C SER A 384 9.21 2.08 -4.88
N GLY A 385 8.52 0.97 -4.60
CA GLY A 385 7.49 0.96 -3.58
C GLY A 385 7.30 -0.43 -3.01
N GLY A 386 6.59 -0.49 -1.91
CA GLY A 386 6.44 -1.69 -1.09
C GLY A 386 6.28 -1.28 0.37
N GLU A 387 6.51 -2.21 1.30
CA GLU A 387 6.24 -2.00 2.72
C GLU A 387 7.52 -2.26 3.52
N THR A 388 8.08 -1.20 4.11
CA THR A 388 9.32 -1.33 4.89
C THR A 388 9.05 -1.59 6.37
N THR A 389 10.10 -1.91 7.12
CA THR A 389 10.03 -2.09 8.57
C THR A 389 11.10 -1.28 9.27
N VAL A 390 10.84 -0.92 10.52
CA VAL A 390 11.80 -0.26 11.39
C VAL A 390 11.89 -1.01 12.71
N LYS A 391 13.11 -1.35 13.12
CA LYS A 391 13.34 -1.98 14.41
C LYS A 391 13.15 -0.97 15.55
N ILE A 392 12.14 -1.21 16.39
CA ILE A 392 11.88 -0.40 17.60
C ILE A 392 12.92 -0.74 18.68
N ARG A 393 13.65 0.29 19.12
CA ARG A 393 14.72 0.28 20.13
C ARG A 393 14.43 1.29 21.25
N GLY A 394 13.77 2.40 20.93
CA GLY A 394 13.43 3.48 21.86
C GLY A 394 11.93 3.67 22.10
N LYS A 395 11.60 4.80 22.73
CA LYS A 395 10.22 5.24 23.04
C LYS A 395 9.80 6.50 22.27
N GLY A 396 10.61 6.90 21.30
CA GLY A 396 10.34 8.05 20.45
C GLY A 396 9.10 7.88 19.58
N ILE A 397 8.72 8.97 18.93
CA ILE A 397 7.64 8.99 17.95
C ILE A 397 8.27 9.10 16.56
N GLY A 398 7.81 8.26 15.64
CA GLY A 398 8.33 8.22 14.28
C GLY A 398 7.75 7.06 13.50
N GLY A 399 8.17 6.96 12.25
CA GLY A 399 7.85 5.84 11.38
C GLY A 399 9.01 5.45 10.49
N ARG A 400 8.82 4.36 9.76
CA ARG A 400 9.80 3.76 8.86
C ARG A 400 10.22 4.73 7.75
N ASN A 401 9.29 5.48 7.17
CA ASN A 401 9.59 6.38 6.06
C ASN A 401 10.42 7.58 6.54
N GLN A 402 10.07 8.15 7.69
CA GLN A 402 10.82 9.23 8.33
C GLN A 402 12.22 8.78 8.76
N GLU A 403 12.35 7.60 9.37
CA GLU A 403 13.66 7.08 9.79
C GLU A 403 14.56 6.75 8.60
N LEU A 404 14.01 6.14 7.53
CA LEU A 404 14.73 5.90 6.28
C LEU A 404 15.28 7.21 5.68
N ALA A 405 14.46 8.25 5.63
CA ALA A 405 14.89 9.56 5.16
C ALA A 405 15.99 10.18 6.05
N LEU A 406 15.89 10.07 7.38
CA LEU A 406 16.95 10.56 8.29
C LEU A 406 18.26 9.81 8.10
N ARG A 407 18.21 8.48 7.96
CA ARG A 407 19.40 7.66 7.70
C ARG A 407 20.08 8.06 6.39
N ILE A 408 19.30 8.25 5.32
CA ILE A 408 19.85 8.71 4.03
C ILE A 408 20.41 10.13 4.15
N ALA A 409 19.73 11.06 4.84
CA ALA A 409 20.26 12.41 5.05
C ALA A 409 21.62 12.40 5.79
N ARG A 410 21.78 11.52 6.79
CA ARG A 410 23.05 11.30 7.48
C ARG A 410 24.14 10.81 6.51
N GLU A 411 23.85 9.80 5.69
CA GLU A 411 24.81 9.28 4.72
C GLU A 411 25.21 10.34 3.67
N ILE A 412 24.24 11.10 3.15
CA ILE A 412 24.48 12.23 2.22
C ILE A 412 25.45 13.26 2.82
N ARG A 413 25.33 13.56 4.11
CA ARG A 413 26.22 14.50 4.80
C ARG A 413 27.65 13.97 4.91
N ASN A 414 27.80 12.65 5.06
CA ASN A 414 29.09 12.00 5.28
C ASN A 414 29.77 11.54 3.97
N ASN A 415 29.07 11.61 2.83
CA ASN A 415 29.56 11.15 1.54
C ASN A 415 29.49 12.27 0.49
N SER A 416 30.65 12.85 0.17
CA SER A 416 30.76 13.93 -0.82
C SER A 416 30.35 13.55 -2.24
N THR A 417 30.36 12.26 -2.59
CA THR A 417 30.00 11.76 -3.92
C THR A 417 28.49 11.90 -4.18
N ILE A 418 27.66 11.78 -3.13
CA ILE A 418 26.20 11.77 -3.24
C ILE A 418 25.55 12.96 -2.54
N ASN A 419 26.29 14.05 -2.29
CA ASN A 419 25.81 15.16 -1.48
C ASN A 419 24.73 16.03 -2.16
N ASP A 420 24.46 15.82 -3.45
CA ASP A 420 23.51 16.56 -4.27
C ASP A 420 22.24 15.77 -4.61
N ILE A 421 22.13 14.50 -4.17
CA ILE A 421 20.93 13.69 -4.35
C ILE A 421 19.75 14.21 -3.51
N ALA A 422 18.55 13.83 -3.92
CA ALA A 422 17.34 14.00 -3.11
C ALA A 422 16.57 12.69 -3.05
N PHE A 423 16.08 12.34 -1.87
CA PHE A 423 15.36 11.10 -1.64
C PHE A 423 14.06 11.35 -0.89
N LEU A 424 12.93 10.85 -1.39
CA LEU A 424 11.65 10.88 -0.70
C LEU A 424 11.27 9.46 -0.31
N SER A 425 10.76 9.28 0.91
CA SER A 425 10.08 8.07 1.35
C SER A 425 8.81 8.48 2.08
N ALA A 426 7.66 7.94 1.65
CA ALA A 426 6.37 8.23 2.26
C ALA A 426 5.29 7.17 2.00
N GLY A 427 4.43 6.96 3.00
CA GLY A 427 3.24 6.12 2.95
C GLY A 427 2.09 6.79 2.19
N THR A 428 1.50 6.07 1.24
CA THR A 428 0.39 6.59 0.41
C THR A 428 -0.92 6.80 1.18
N ASP A 429 -1.04 6.26 2.38
CA ASP A 429 -2.17 6.50 3.28
C ASP A 429 -2.08 7.82 4.06
N GLY A 430 -0.94 8.52 3.91
CA GLY A 430 -0.70 9.82 4.51
C GLY A 430 -0.18 9.77 5.94
N ILE A 431 0.11 8.57 6.47
CA ILE A 431 0.63 8.36 7.82
C ILE A 431 1.87 7.47 7.82
N ASP A 432 2.75 7.66 8.79
CA ASP A 432 4.00 6.91 8.96
C ASP A 432 4.25 6.73 10.46
N GLY A 433 3.92 5.55 10.97
CA GLY A 433 3.89 5.29 12.40
C GLY A 433 2.74 6.03 13.12
N PRO A 434 2.83 6.25 14.44
CA PRO A 434 1.78 6.88 15.23
C PRO A 434 1.85 8.42 15.18
N CYS A 435 1.91 9.00 13.98
CA CYS A 435 1.99 10.45 13.78
C CYS A 435 1.20 10.91 12.54
N ASP A 436 1.10 12.24 12.35
CA ASP A 436 0.33 12.88 11.28
C ASP A 436 1.12 13.10 9.98
N ALA A 437 2.35 12.61 9.92
CA ALA A 437 3.21 12.69 8.75
C ALA A 437 3.16 11.42 7.94
N ALA A 438 3.25 11.54 6.61
CA ALA A 438 3.35 10.43 5.69
C ALA A 438 4.79 9.94 5.52
N GLY A 439 5.79 10.76 5.87
CA GLY A 439 7.20 10.49 5.58
C GLY A 439 8.03 11.77 5.50
N ALA A 440 9.17 11.71 4.82
CA ALA A 440 10.08 12.84 4.68
C ALA A 440 10.89 12.82 3.38
N VAL A 441 11.54 13.96 3.10
CA VAL A 441 12.47 14.13 1.99
C VAL A 441 13.88 14.41 2.51
N ALA A 442 14.77 13.46 2.30
CA ALA A 442 16.20 13.56 2.59
C ALA A 442 16.94 14.35 1.52
N SER A 443 17.82 15.25 1.96
CA SER A 443 18.79 15.96 1.14
C SER A 443 19.92 16.46 2.05
N LEU A 444 21.01 16.97 1.46
CA LEU A 444 22.09 17.60 2.25
C LEU A 444 21.55 18.74 3.11
N GLN A 445 20.59 19.52 2.59
CA GLN A 445 19.97 20.60 3.34
C GLN A 445 19.22 20.09 4.57
N MET A 446 18.53 18.94 4.47
CA MET A 446 17.90 18.30 5.63
C MET A 446 18.95 17.95 6.69
N ALA A 447 20.06 17.35 6.29
CA ALA A 447 21.12 16.98 7.24
C ALA A 447 21.75 18.20 7.94
N VAL A 448 21.97 19.28 7.19
CA VAL A 448 22.46 20.56 7.72
C VAL A 448 21.45 21.18 8.68
N ASP A 449 20.16 21.16 8.34
CA ASP A 449 19.12 21.73 9.19
C ASP A 449 18.93 20.91 10.48
N CYS A 450 18.91 19.58 10.41
CA CYS A 450 18.89 18.71 11.58
C CYS A 450 20.05 19.00 12.54
N SER A 451 21.26 19.22 12.00
CA SER A 451 22.46 19.46 12.82
C SER A 451 22.42 20.73 13.67
N LYS A 452 21.54 21.68 13.34
CA LYS A 452 21.32 22.90 14.12
C LYS A 452 20.45 22.66 15.35
N VAL A 453 19.70 21.56 15.37
CA VAL A 453 18.69 21.25 16.39
C VAL A 453 19.07 20.03 17.22
N GLY A 454 19.76 19.05 16.64
CA GLY A 454 20.27 17.91 17.38
C GLY A 454 21.07 16.93 16.53
N ASN A 455 21.56 15.88 17.19
CA ASN A 455 22.29 14.80 16.53
C ASN A 455 21.31 13.78 15.94
N ILE A 456 21.32 13.61 14.61
CA ILE A 456 20.46 12.67 13.88
C ILE A 456 20.56 11.26 14.48
N ASP A 457 21.75 10.79 14.85
CA ASP A 457 21.95 9.44 15.37
C ASP A 457 21.19 9.20 16.68
N THR A 458 21.14 10.21 17.56
CA THR A 458 20.37 10.13 18.81
C THR A 458 18.88 9.91 18.56
N TYR A 459 18.32 10.58 17.55
CA TYR A 459 16.90 10.45 17.21
C TYR A 459 16.62 9.12 16.48
N ILE A 460 17.55 8.61 15.67
CA ILE A 460 17.45 7.26 15.08
C ILE A 460 17.48 6.20 16.19
N ASP A 461 18.44 6.26 17.10
CA ASP A 461 18.62 5.26 18.16
C ASP A 461 17.44 5.20 19.15
N THR A 462 16.70 6.30 19.28
CA THR A 462 15.52 6.41 20.14
C THR A 462 14.19 6.26 19.38
N ASN A 463 14.23 6.02 18.06
CA ASN A 463 13.08 6.01 17.14
C ASN A 463 12.20 7.27 17.22
N ASP A 464 12.83 8.44 17.34
CA ASP A 464 12.17 9.73 17.55
C ASP A 464 12.26 10.66 16.32
N SER A 465 12.17 10.07 15.12
CA SER A 465 12.34 10.77 13.84
C SER A 465 11.33 11.91 13.65
N TYR A 466 10.10 11.73 14.11
CA TYR A 466 9.03 12.73 14.00
C TYR A 466 9.36 13.98 14.81
N SER A 467 9.82 13.82 16.05
CA SER A 467 10.12 14.96 16.94
C SER A 467 11.25 15.82 16.41
N LEU A 468 12.30 15.22 15.82
CA LEU A 468 13.37 15.97 15.15
C LEU A 468 12.86 16.74 13.94
N LEU A 469 12.14 16.06 13.03
CA LEU A 469 11.62 16.68 11.81
C LEU A 469 10.61 17.79 12.10
N LYS A 470 9.79 17.62 13.14
CA LYS A 470 8.82 18.60 13.60
C LYS A 470 9.49 19.86 14.15
N GLN A 471 10.66 19.77 14.79
CA GLN A 471 11.36 20.96 15.28
C GLN A 471 11.92 21.85 14.16
N LEU A 472 12.07 21.33 12.95
CA LEU A 472 12.50 22.10 11.78
C LEU A 472 11.35 22.95 11.17
N ASP A 473 10.11 22.80 11.70
CA ASP A 473 8.79 23.28 11.23
C ASP A 473 8.72 24.37 10.14
N ASP A 474 9.09 23.99 8.92
CA ASP A 474 8.89 24.80 7.71
C ASP A 474 8.26 23.98 6.57
N LYS A 475 7.86 22.75 6.87
CA LYS A 475 7.34 21.76 5.91
C LYS A 475 8.28 21.52 4.71
N ARG A 476 9.56 21.88 4.79
CA ARG A 476 10.56 21.68 3.71
C ARG A 476 10.98 20.23 3.59
N HIS A 477 11.16 19.55 4.72
CA HIS A 477 11.63 18.14 4.75
C HIS A 477 10.49 17.17 5.05
N HIS A 478 9.61 17.52 5.98
CA HIS A 478 8.49 16.70 6.39
C HIS A 478 7.38 16.62 5.32
N ILE A 479 6.70 15.49 5.20
CA ILE A 479 5.56 15.29 4.29
C ILE A 479 4.30 15.13 5.13
N ILE A 480 3.52 16.21 5.21
CA ILE A 480 2.24 16.24 5.93
C ILE A 480 1.14 16.50 4.90
N ILE A 481 0.44 15.43 4.51
CA ILE A 481 -0.63 15.48 3.50
C ILE A 481 -2.01 15.10 4.06
N GLY A 482 -2.06 14.70 5.34
CA GLY A 482 -3.25 14.18 5.99
C GLY A 482 -3.64 12.79 5.49
N HIS A 483 -4.63 12.17 6.14
CA HIS A 483 -5.15 10.89 5.68
C HIS A 483 -5.73 10.99 4.27
N THR A 484 -5.32 10.08 3.40
CA THR A 484 -5.59 10.20 1.96
C THR A 484 -6.84 9.44 1.52
N GLY A 485 -7.39 8.58 2.39
CA GLY A 485 -8.54 7.72 2.06
C GLY A 485 -8.18 6.56 1.11
N THR A 486 -6.89 6.29 0.91
CA THR A 486 -6.36 5.15 0.15
C THR A 486 -5.13 4.57 0.85
N ASN A 487 -4.66 3.40 0.44
CA ASN A 487 -3.38 2.84 0.86
C ASN A 487 -2.93 1.82 -0.19
N VAL A 488 -1.79 2.08 -0.81
CA VAL A 488 -1.09 1.18 -1.73
C VAL A 488 0.39 1.05 -1.35
N MET A 489 0.67 1.03 -0.05
CA MET A 489 1.99 0.94 0.59
C MET A 489 2.85 2.23 0.49
N ASP A 490 4.16 2.12 0.68
CA ASP A 490 5.13 3.22 0.63
C ASP A 490 5.66 3.44 -0.79
N LEU A 491 6.02 4.70 -1.10
CA LEU A 491 6.79 5.07 -2.29
C LEU A 491 8.15 5.66 -1.89
N HIS A 492 9.20 5.22 -2.58
CA HIS A 492 10.55 5.74 -2.48
C HIS A 492 11.00 6.33 -3.81
N LEU A 493 11.48 7.58 -3.79
CA LEU A 493 11.91 8.31 -4.98
C LEU A 493 13.31 8.87 -4.76
N LEU A 494 14.31 8.35 -5.48
CA LEU A 494 15.70 8.76 -5.41
C LEU A 494 16.09 9.51 -6.69
N ILE A 495 16.28 10.82 -6.62
CA ILE A 495 16.84 11.60 -7.72
C ILE A 495 18.37 11.62 -7.60
N VAL A 496 19.03 11.19 -8.68
CA VAL A 496 20.47 11.29 -8.91
C VAL A 496 20.73 12.30 -10.03
N PRO A 497 21.18 13.52 -9.70
CA PRO A 497 21.53 14.55 -10.69
C PRO A 497 22.72 14.12 -11.56
N LEU A 498 22.51 13.81 -12.84
CA LEU A 498 23.65 13.56 -13.73
C LEU A 498 24.37 14.87 -14.04
N LYS A 499 25.70 14.90 -13.87
CA LYS A 499 26.49 16.10 -14.15
C LYS A 499 26.53 16.36 -15.65
N THR A 500 26.17 17.57 -16.09
CA THR A 500 26.50 18.02 -17.45
C THR A 500 28.01 18.25 -17.52
N SER A 501 28.66 17.71 -18.54
CA SER A 501 30.10 17.85 -18.79
C SER A 501 30.52 19.31 -19.06
N LYS A 502 30.59 20.15 -18.02
CA LYS A 502 31.23 21.47 -18.05
C LYS A 502 31.68 21.89 -16.65
N HIS A 503 32.85 21.43 -16.21
CA HIS A 503 33.67 22.09 -15.18
C HIS A 503 35.17 21.69 -15.32
N ASN A 504 35.69 21.70 -16.56
CA ASN A 504 37.14 21.61 -16.83
C ASN A 504 37.72 22.86 -17.50
N HIS A 505 37.01 23.98 -17.46
CA HIS A 505 37.56 25.29 -17.85
C HIS A 505 37.30 26.28 -16.74
N GLU A 506 38.13 26.26 -15.70
CA GLU A 506 38.51 27.40 -14.86
C GLU A 506 39.53 26.93 -13.79
N LYS A 507 40.64 26.36 -14.26
CA LYS A 507 41.92 26.34 -13.54
C LYS A 507 43.03 26.39 -14.59
N ASN A 508 43.32 27.60 -15.05
CA ASN A 508 44.63 28.01 -15.53
C ASN A 508 44.87 29.41 -14.99
#